data_AF-A0A921MXY6-F1
#
_entry.id   AF-A0A921MXY6-F1
#
_cell.length_a   1.000
_cell.length_b   1.000
_cell.length_c   1.000
_cell.angle_alpha   90.00
_cell.angle_beta   90.00
_cell.angle_gamma   90.00
#
_symmetry.space_group_name_H-M   'P 1'
#
loop_
_entity.id
_entity.type
_entity.pdbx_description
1 polymer ?
#
loop_
_entity_poly.entity_id
_entity_poly.type
_entity_poly.pdbx_seq_one_letter_code
_entity_poly.pdbx_strand_id
1 'polypeptide(L)'
;DAGLVMVEGEPENVPQEQGTVSSTDPLSGATVKKGSEVEVRLASGKVEVPDVTSTQFEDAKETLESRGFEVPEPSTREAEDEEPGTVLSQTPEADGLADYGSSVTLVIAAEPGPVTVPNVNGHPVEDASTTLREAGFGLTTTTEASDSVPENHVIRTEPGANEPVERGADITIVVSSGPEETQSPTPSESPSPSESPSEEPSEEPSDEPTDEDNAQGNRGPGNNSGGGRGNGGN
;
A
#
# COMPACT_ATOMS: atom_id res chain seq x y z
N ASP A 1 -39.15 22.59 49.52
CA ASP A 1 -40.46 22.63 48.84
C ASP A 1 -40.68 24.03 48.28
N ALA A 2 -40.87 24.16 46.96
CA ALA A 2 -41.04 25.44 46.28
C ALA A 2 -42.53 25.85 46.14
N GLY A 3 -43.46 25.06 46.70
CA GLY A 3 -44.90 25.24 46.50
C GLY A 3 -45.36 25.00 45.06
N LEU A 4 -44.69 24.10 44.34
CA LEU A 4 -45.05 23.67 42.98
C LEU A 4 -45.68 22.27 43.02
N VAL A 5 -46.46 21.94 42.00
CA VAL A 5 -47.06 20.61 41.84
C VAL A 5 -46.23 19.83 40.83
N MET A 6 -45.69 18.68 41.22
CA MET A 6 -44.97 17.80 40.31
C MET A 6 -45.96 16.92 39.56
N VAL A 7 -45.79 16.85 38.25
CA VAL A 7 -46.49 15.89 37.37
C VAL A 7 -45.41 15.05 36.70
N GLU A 8 -45.53 13.73 36.74
CA GLU A 8 -44.61 12.85 36.02
C GLU A 8 -45.04 12.77 34.55
N GLY A 9 -44.10 13.09 33.65
CA GLY A 9 -44.26 12.92 32.21
C GLY A 9 -43.89 11.50 31.75
N GLU A 10 -44.04 11.23 30.46
CA GLU A 10 -43.56 9.98 29.86
C GLU A 10 -42.02 9.90 29.94
N PRO A 11 -41.46 8.71 30.23
CA PRO A 11 -40.01 8.55 30.30
C PRO A 11 -39.38 8.70 28.92
N GLU A 12 -38.19 9.31 28.87
CA GLU A 12 -37.48 9.62 27.62
C GLU A 12 -36.29 8.67 27.41
N ASN A 13 -36.07 8.25 26.16
CA ASN A 13 -34.91 7.45 25.76
C ASN A 13 -33.70 8.37 25.55
N VAL A 14 -32.91 8.55 26.59
CA VAL A 14 -31.74 9.45 26.61
C VAL A 14 -30.54 8.70 27.21
N PRO A 15 -29.29 9.07 26.87
CA PRO A 15 -28.07 8.42 27.35
C PRO A 15 -27.77 8.79 28.81
N GLN A 16 -28.65 8.36 29.72
CA GLN A 16 -28.61 8.62 31.15
C GLN A 16 -29.13 7.40 31.92
N GLU A 17 -28.68 7.25 33.16
CA GLU A 17 -29.16 6.19 34.06
C GLU A 17 -30.69 6.31 34.29
N GLN A 18 -31.35 5.15 34.39
CA GLN A 18 -32.80 5.07 34.61
C GLN A 18 -33.23 5.88 35.84
N GLY A 19 -34.32 6.64 35.70
CA GLY A 19 -34.93 7.39 36.79
C GLY A 19 -34.24 8.71 37.13
N THR A 20 -33.18 9.09 36.41
CA THR A 20 -32.63 10.45 36.48
C THR A 20 -33.56 11.44 35.77
N VAL A 21 -33.59 12.70 36.21
CA VAL A 21 -34.41 13.72 35.56
C VAL A 21 -33.76 14.10 34.22
N SER A 22 -34.45 13.79 33.12
CA SER A 22 -34.00 14.12 31.76
C SER A 22 -34.36 15.56 31.39
N SER A 23 -35.57 15.97 31.74
CA SER A 23 -36.11 17.29 31.40
C SER A 23 -37.23 17.71 32.34
N THR A 24 -37.48 19.02 32.41
CA THR A 24 -38.65 19.57 33.09
C THR A 24 -39.35 20.58 32.20
N ASP A 25 -40.68 20.64 32.27
CA ASP A 25 -41.49 21.69 31.65
C ASP A 25 -42.37 22.39 32.70
N PRO A 26 -42.14 23.68 32.98
CA PRO A 26 -41.13 24.53 32.38
C PRO A 26 -39.69 24.18 32.78
N LEU A 27 -38.74 24.57 31.94
CA LEU A 27 -37.30 24.36 32.16
C LEU A 27 -36.83 25.03 33.46
N SER A 28 -35.79 24.44 34.06
CA SER A 28 -35.13 25.00 35.25
C SER A 28 -34.80 26.48 35.10
N GLY A 29 -35.10 27.27 36.14
CA GLY A 29 -34.91 28.73 36.16
C GLY A 29 -36.09 29.54 35.62
N ALA A 30 -37.12 28.90 35.05
CA ALA A 30 -38.35 29.58 34.66
C ALA A 30 -39.10 30.12 35.89
N THR A 31 -39.62 31.35 35.76
CA THR A 31 -40.48 31.95 36.79
C THR A 31 -41.92 31.49 36.59
N VAL A 32 -42.43 30.73 37.54
CA VAL A 32 -43.81 30.24 37.55
C VAL A 32 -44.57 30.74 38.77
N LYS A 33 -45.90 30.68 38.71
CA LYS A 33 -46.74 30.99 39.87
C LYS A 33 -46.62 29.87 40.89
N LYS A 34 -46.76 30.22 42.17
CA LYS A 34 -46.93 29.20 43.20
C LYS A 34 -48.17 28.34 42.88
N GLY A 35 -48.02 27.02 42.99
CA GLY A 35 -49.03 26.04 42.64
C GLY A 35 -49.05 25.66 41.16
N SER A 36 -48.17 26.22 40.33
CA SER A 36 -48.00 25.77 38.95
C SER A 36 -47.53 24.31 38.91
N GLU A 37 -48.03 23.60 37.90
CA GLU A 37 -47.56 22.26 37.56
C GLU A 37 -46.20 22.36 36.87
N VAL A 38 -45.32 21.44 37.24
CA VAL A 38 -44.05 21.19 36.56
C VAL A 38 -44.07 19.73 36.13
N GLU A 39 -44.08 19.52 34.82
CA GLU A 39 -43.87 18.19 34.26
C GLU A 39 -42.40 17.83 34.43
N VAL A 40 -42.13 16.66 34.99
CA VAL A 40 -40.78 16.10 35.14
C VAL A 40 -40.73 14.83 34.32
N ARG A 41 -39.84 14.78 33.33
CA ARG A 41 -39.54 13.58 32.56
C ARG A 41 -38.31 12.92 33.12
N LEU A 42 -38.38 11.60 33.22
CA LEU A 42 -37.28 10.77 33.70
C LEU A 42 -36.65 10.02 32.53
N ALA A 43 -35.35 9.77 32.62
CA ALA A 43 -34.66 8.87 31.70
C ALA A 43 -35.21 7.44 31.85
N SER A 44 -35.54 6.82 30.72
CA SER A 44 -36.02 5.44 30.67
C SER A 44 -34.92 4.41 31.01
N GLY A 45 -33.65 4.83 30.94
CA GLY A 45 -32.49 3.96 31.00
C GLY A 45 -32.20 3.23 29.68
N LYS A 46 -32.93 3.57 28.61
CA LYS A 46 -32.75 2.99 27.28
C LYS A 46 -32.25 4.03 26.30
N VAL A 47 -31.37 3.57 25.41
CA VAL A 47 -30.75 4.38 24.37
C VAL A 47 -30.97 3.68 23.04
N GLU A 48 -31.26 4.47 22.01
CA GLU A 48 -31.30 3.98 20.62
C GLU A 48 -29.90 3.56 20.18
N VAL A 49 -29.80 2.33 19.66
CA VAL A 49 -28.57 1.75 19.14
C VAL A 49 -28.34 2.29 17.72
N PRO A 50 -27.29 3.10 17.49
CA PRO A 50 -26.94 3.55 16.14
C PRO A 50 -26.64 2.38 15.20
N ASP A 51 -26.94 2.57 13.92
CA ASP A 51 -26.38 1.73 12.86
C ASP A 51 -24.94 2.14 12.60
N VAL A 52 -24.01 1.20 12.81
CA VAL A 52 -22.59 1.35 12.49
C VAL A 52 -22.13 0.29 11.49
N THR A 53 -23.05 -0.44 10.85
CA THR A 53 -22.70 -1.36 9.78
C THR A 53 -22.11 -0.62 8.58
N SER A 54 -21.17 -1.28 7.89
CA SER A 54 -20.41 -0.71 6.76
C SER A 54 -19.58 0.55 7.10
N THR A 55 -19.30 0.79 8.38
CA THR A 55 -18.35 1.83 8.84
C THR A 55 -17.07 1.20 9.38
N GLN A 56 -15.97 1.98 9.47
CA GLN A 56 -14.73 1.48 10.05
C GLN A 56 -14.87 1.32 11.56
N PHE A 57 -14.24 0.28 12.13
CA PHE A 57 -14.35 -0.06 13.56
C PHE A 57 -14.09 1.12 14.50
N GLU A 58 -13.09 1.97 14.21
CA GLU A 58 -12.77 3.12 15.06
C GLU A 58 -13.90 4.18 15.07
N ASP A 59 -14.46 4.49 13.89
CA ASP A 59 -15.59 5.43 13.76
C ASP A 59 -16.87 4.86 14.38
N ALA A 60 -17.10 3.55 14.20
CA ALA A 60 -18.19 2.81 14.81
C ALA A 60 -18.12 2.86 16.34
N LYS A 61 -16.92 2.62 16.88
CA LYS A 61 -16.65 2.66 18.31
C LYS A 61 -16.92 4.05 18.89
N GLU A 62 -16.38 5.11 18.27
CA GLU A 62 -16.63 6.49 18.72
C GLU A 62 -18.13 6.80 18.71
N THR A 63 -18.84 6.40 17.65
CA THR A 63 -20.29 6.61 17.51
C THR A 63 -21.06 5.94 18.65
N LEU A 64 -20.76 4.68 18.96
CA LEU A 64 -21.42 3.91 20.02
C LEU A 64 -21.08 4.44 21.43
N GLU A 65 -19.80 4.72 21.70
CA GLU A 65 -19.35 5.26 22.98
C GLU A 65 -19.93 6.66 23.25
N SER A 66 -20.14 7.48 22.20
CA SER A 66 -20.81 8.79 22.32
C SER A 66 -22.27 8.68 22.79
N ARG A 67 -22.91 7.54 22.55
CA ARG A 67 -24.26 7.21 23.03
C ARG A 67 -24.25 6.52 24.40
N GLY A 68 -23.07 6.30 24.98
CA GLY A 68 -22.91 5.65 26.28
C GLY A 68 -23.00 4.13 26.23
N PHE A 69 -22.73 3.52 25.07
CA PHE A 69 -22.53 2.08 24.97
C PHE A 69 -21.07 1.71 25.22
N GLU A 70 -20.85 0.51 25.75
CA GLU A 70 -19.51 -0.07 25.84
C GLU A 70 -19.21 -0.89 24.59
N VAL A 71 -18.02 -0.76 24.00
CA VAL A 71 -17.63 -1.51 22.81
C VAL A 71 -16.44 -2.41 23.15
N PRO A 72 -16.65 -3.72 23.37
CA PRO A 72 -15.56 -4.67 23.56
C PRO A 72 -14.78 -4.90 22.26
N GLU A 73 -13.64 -5.58 22.36
CA GLU A 73 -12.85 -5.99 21.20
C GLU A 73 -13.71 -6.77 20.19
N PRO A 74 -13.66 -6.41 18.89
CA PRO A 74 -14.50 -7.02 17.88
C PRO A 74 -14.01 -8.43 17.56
N SER A 75 -14.95 -9.26 17.11
CA SER A 75 -14.60 -10.52 16.44
C SER A 75 -14.40 -10.27 14.95
N THR A 76 -13.60 -11.11 14.30
CA THR A 76 -13.30 -10.95 12.87
C THR A 76 -13.96 -12.06 12.04
N ARG A 77 -14.30 -11.73 10.80
CA ARG A 77 -14.82 -12.67 9.80
C ARG A 77 -14.28 -12.34 8.42
N GLU A 78 -13.88 -13.36 7.68
CA GLU A 78 -13.45 -13.18 6.29
C GLU A 78 -14.60 -12.59 5.45
N ALA A 79 -14.27 -11.53 4.70
CA ALA A 79 -15.15 -10.88 3.75
C ALA A 79 -14.30 -10.48 2.53
N GLU A 80 -14.68 -10.98 1.35
CA GLU A 80 -13.92 -10.72 0.11
C GLU A 80 -14.28 -9.35 -0.51
N ASP A 81 -15.48 -8.85 -0.21
CA ASP A 81 -16.05 -7.64 -0.81
C ASP A 81 -15.97 -6.40 0.09
N GLU A 82 -15.46 -6.53 1.32
CA GLU A 82 -15.42 -5.46 2.32
C GLU A 82 -13.97 -5.13 2.69
N GLU A 83 -13.69 -3.85 2.93
CA GLU A 83 -12.36 -3.43 3.38
C GLU A 83 -12.07 -3.99 4.78
N PRO A 84 -10.84 -4.48 5.05
CA PRO A 84 -10.48 -4.95 6.38
C PRO A 84 -10.71 -3.86 7.45
N GLY A 85 -11.33 -4.26 8.56
CA GLY A 85 -11.72 -3.33 9.63
C GLY A 85 -13.13 -2.75 9.50
N THR A 86 -13.83 -2.98 8.38
CA THR A 86 -15.22 -2.55 8.21
C THR A 86 -16.17 -3.41 9.05
N VAL A 87 -17.14 -2.80 9.73
CA VAL A 87 -18.15 -3.48 10.55
C VAL A 87 -19.15 -4.22 9.65
N LEU A 88 -19.17 -5.54 9.78
CA LEU A 88 -20.07 -6.42 9.04
C LEU A 88 -21.40 -6.64 9.74
N SER A 89 -21.39 -6.63 11.07
CA SER A 89 -22.60 -6.76 11.88
C SER A 89 -22.38 -6.25 13.28
N GLN A 90 -23.46 -5.79 13.90
CA GLN A 90 -23.50 -5.37 15.29
C GLN A 90 -24.54 -6.17 16.08
N THR A 91 -24.38 -6.23 17.39
CA THR A 91 -25.40 -6.75 18.30
C THR A 91 -25.36 -5.95 19.60
N PRO A 92 -26.48 -5.37 20.08
CA PRO A 92 -27.84 -5.43 19.50
C PRO A 92 -27.97 -4.80 18.10
N GLU A 93 -29.05 -5.16 17.37
CA GLU A 93 -29.33 -4.61 16.04
C GLU A 93 -29.58 -3.10 16.11
N ALA A 94 -29.27 -2.42 15.01
CA ALA A 94 -29.47 -0.99 14.84
C ALA A 94 -30.95 -0.58 14.99
N ASP A 95 -31.18 0.69 15.30
CA ASP A 95 -32.49 1.31 15.54
C ASP A 95 -33.31 0.69 16.69
N GLY A 96 -32.77 -0.34 17.34
CA GLY A 96 -33.30 -0.94 18.56
C GLY A 96 -33.00 -0.09 19.80
N LEU A 97 -33.64 -0.46 20.91
CA LEU A 97 -33.35 0.11 22.22
C LEU A 97 -32.51 -0.87 23.05
N ALA A 98 -31.39 -0.39 23.57
CA ALA A 98 -30.55 -1.12 24.52
C ALA A 98 -30.38 -0.33 25.81
N ASP A 99 -29.98 -0.99 26.88
CA ASP A 99 -29.82 -0.34 28.17
C ASP A 99 -28.59 0.60 28.14
N TYR A 100 -28.68 1.75 28.79
CA TYR A 100 -27.55 2.67 28.92
C TYR A 100 -26.37 1.98 29.62
N GLY A 101 -25.16 2.14 29.07
CA GLY A 101 -23.96 1.45 29.56
C GLY A 101 -23.87 -0.02 29.17
N SER A 102 -24.82 -0.57 28.39
CA SER A 102 -24.72 -1.94 27.88
C SER A 102 -23.68 -2.07 26.77
N SER A 103 -23.20 -3.29 26.56
CA SER A 103 -22.20 -3.57 25.53
C SER A 103 -22.82 -3.79 24.15
N VAL A 104 -22.20 -3.24 23.12
CA VAL A 104 -22.51 -3.51 21.71
C VAL A 104 -21.33 -4.26 21.08
N THR A 105 -21.54 -5.53 20.75
CA THR A 105 -20.50 -6.38 20.13
C THR A 105 -20.51 -6.21 18.63
N LEU A 106 -19.32 -6.13 18.03
CA LEU A 106 -19.13 -5.97 16.59
C LEU A 106 -18.43 -7.18 15.96
N VAL A 107 -18.81 -7.49 14.73
CA VAL A 107 -18.06 -8.37 13.83
C VAL A 107 -17.51 -7.50 12.72
N ILE A 108 -16.19 -7.56 12.50
CA ILE A 108 -15.50 -6.76 11.48
C ILE A 108 -14.93 -7.66 10.38
N ALA A 109 -14.72 -7.08 9.20
CA ALA A 109 -14.05 -7.69 8.08
C ALA A 109 -12.59 -7.97 8.46
N ALA A 110 -12.20 -9.24 8.34
CA ALA A 110 -10.82 -9.66 8.46
C ALA A 110 -10.04 -9.30 7.20
N GLU A 111 -8.72 -9.20 7.33
CA GLU A 111 -7.85 -9.21 6.15
C GLU A 111 -8.07 -10.52 5.37
N PRO A 112 -8.02 -10.49 4.03
CA PRO A 112 -8.13 -11.70 3.23
C PRO A 112 -7.06 -12.70 3.65
N GLY A 113 -7.46 -13.96 3.84
CA GLY A 113 -6.53 -15.03 4.19
C GLY A 113 -5.37 -15.21 3.19
N PRO A 114 -4.31 -15.94 3.58
CA PRO A 114 -3.14 -16.15 2.74
C PRO A 114 -3.50 -16.90 1.45
N VAL A 115 -2.90 -16.47 0.35
CA VAL A 115 -2.99 -17.10 -0.97
C VAL A 115 -1.77 -17.99 -1.17
N THR A 116 -1.99 -19.17 -1.72
CA THR A 116 -0.89 -20.10 -2.03
C THR A 116 -0.14 -19.66 -3.29
N VAL A 117 1.19 -19.60 -3.24
CA VAL A 117 2.03 -19.30 -4.40
C VAL A 117 1.90 -20.40 -5.46
N PRO A 118 1.38 -20.12 -6.67
CA PRO A 118 1.36 -21.08 -7.76
C PRO A 118 2.74 -21.63 -8.10
N ASN A 119 2.82 -22.92 -8.39
CA ASN A 119 4.07 -23.50 -8.89
C ASN A 119 4.28 -23.13 -10.36
N VAL A 120 5.25 -22.26 -10.62
CA VAL A 120 5.64 -21.78 -11.96
C VAL A 120 7.07 -22.18 -12.33
N ASN A 121 7.70 -23.09 -11.58
CA ASN A 121 9.07 -23.53 -11.82
C ASN A 121 9.18 -24.21 -13.19
N GLY A 122 10.15 -23.78 -14.00
CA GLY A 122 10.37 -24.26 -15.35
C GLY A 122 9.42 -23.68 -16.41
N HIS A 123 8.52 -22.75 -16.06
CA HIS A 123 7.71 -22.03 -17.03
C HIS A 123 8.49 -20.86 -17.64
N PRO A 124 8.10 -20.39 -18.84
CA PRO A 124 8.55 -19.10 -19.37
C PRO A 124 8.22 -17.96 -18.39
N VAL A 125 9.13 -16.97 -18.26
CA VAL A 125 8.95 -15.85 -17.34
C VAL A 125 7.65 -15.06 -17.59
N GLU A 126 7.22 -14.93 -18.85
CA GLU A 126 5.99 -14.22 -19.21
C GLU A 126 4.74 -14.94 -18.68
N ASP A 127 4.65 -16.26 -18.89
CA ASP A 127 3.55 -17.11 -18.42
C ASP A 127 3.50 -17.18 -16.89
N ALA A 128 4.68 -17.32 -16.26
CA ALA A 128 4.82 -17.30 -14.82
C ALA A 128 4.35 -15.97 -14.22
N SER A 129 4.76 -14.85 -14.83
CA SER A 129 4.37 -13.52 -14.36
C SER A 129 2.87 -13.26 -14.50
N THR A 130 2.23 -13.80 -15.54
CA THR A 130 0.77 -13.70 -15.71
C THR A 130 0.06 -14.49 -14.62
N THR A 131 0.46 -15.75 -14.42
CA THR A 131 -0.12 -16.64 -13.41
C THR A 131 -0.03 -16.04 -12.00
N LEU A 132 1.12 -15.49 -11.63
CA LEU A 132 1.33 -14.92 -10.30
C LEU A 132 0.57 -13.60 -10.10
N ARG A 133 0.46 -12.74 -11.13
CA ARG A 133 -0.36 -11.52 -11.06
C ARG A 133 -1.85 -11.84 -10.96
N GLU A 134 -2.33 -12.84 -11.70
CA GLU A 134 -3.72 -13.31 -11.62
C GLU A 134 -4.05 -13.91 -10.24
N ALA A 135 -3.05 -14.51 -9.57
CA ALA A 135 -3.16 -14.94 -8.19
C ALA A 135 -3.10 -13.78 -7.16
N GLY A 136 -2.90 -12.54 -7.62
CA GLY A 136 -2.94 -11.33 -6.79
C GLY A 136 -1.62 -10.99 -6.10
N PHE A 137 -0.48 -11.43 -6.64
CA PHE A 137 0.85 -11.11 -6.11
C PHE A 137 1.52 -9.93 -6.84
N GLY A 138 2.29 -9.14 -6.09
CA GLY A 138 3.32 -8.26 -6.65
C GLY A 138 4.51 -9.08 -7.15
N LEU A 139 5.28 -8.55 -8.11
CA LEU A 139 6.39 -9.31 -8.72
C LEU A 139 7.68 -8.50 -8.81
N THR A 140 8.77 -9.12 -8.40
CA THR A 140 10.14 -8.68 -8.66
C THR A 140 10.87 -9.75 -9.44
N THR A 141 11.70 -9.38 -10.44
CA THR A 141 12.45 -10.35 -11.24
C THR A 141 13.94 -10.18 -11.01
N THR A 142 14.63 -11.30 -10.80
CA THR A 142 16.10 -11.38 -10.76
C THR A 142 16.58 -12.48 -11.70
N THR A 143 17.84 -12.41 -12.14
CA THR A 143 18.44 -13.37 -13.06
C THR A 143 19.57 -14.13 -12.39
N GLU A 144 19.65 -15.44 -12.62
CA GLU A 144 20.69 -16.33 -12.13
C GLU A 144 21.12 -17.28 -13.25
N ALA A 145 22.41 -17.63 -13.31
CA ALA A 145 22.90 -18.59 -14.29
C ALA A 145 22.45 -20.02 -13.93
N SER A 146 22.08 -20.81 -14.94
CA SER A 146 21.69 -22.21 -14.76
C SER A 146 22.02 -23.05 -15.97
N ASP A 147 22.76 -24.15 -15.76
CA ASP A 147 23.01 -25.15 -16.80
C ASP A 147 21.81 -26.08 -17.06
N SER A 148 20.84 -26.08 -16.15
CA SER A 148 19.72 -27.04 -16.13
C SER A 148 18.38 -26.44 -16.56
N VAL A 149 18.23 -25.11 -16.46
CA VAL A 149 17.00 -24.39 -16.78
C VAL A 149 17.26 -23.54 -18.04
N PRO A 150 16.44 -23.66 -19.10
CA PRO A 150 16.62 -22.87 -20.31
C PRO A 150 16.60 -21.37 -20.03
N GLU A 151 17.31 -20.58 -20.83
CA GLU A 151 17.26 -19.11 -20.74
C GLU A 151 15.80 -18.60 -20.78
N ASN A 152 15.51 -17.55 -20.01
CA ASN A 152 14.18 -16.94 -19.87
C ASN A 152 13.11 -17.83 -19.22
N HIS A 153 13.50 -18.94 -18.59
CA HIS A 153 12.60 -19.78 -17.79
C HIS A 153 12.85 -19.58 -16.29
N VAL A 154 11.80 -19.77 -15.50
CA VAL A 154 11.86 -19.62 -14.04
C VAL A 154 12.63 -20.78 -13.43
N ILE A 155 13.68 -20.48 -12.69
CA ILE A 155 14.42 -21.43 -11.87
C ILE A 155 13.60 -21.75 -10.61
N ARG A 156 13.16 -20.70 -9.92
CA ARG A 156 12.44 -20.76 -8.64
C ARG A 156 11.75 -19.43 -8.33
N THR A 157 10.85 -19.44 -7.36
CA THR A 157 10.27 -18.25 -6.74
C THR A 157 10.68 -18.13 -5.27
N GLU A 158 10.66 -16.90 -4.75
CA GLU A 158 10.80 -16.60 -3.32
C GLU A 158 9.71 -15.61 -2.90
N PRO A 159 8.80 -15.95 -1.96
CA PRO A 159 8.52 -17.26 -1.36
C PRO A 159 8.31 -18.43 -2.34
N GLY A 160 8.48 -19.65 -1.84
CA GLY A 160 8.52 -20.86 -2.66
C GLY A 160 7.15 -21.31 -3.18
N ALA A 161 7.16 -22.15 -4.21
CA ALA A 161 5.93 -22.74 -4.74
C ALA A 161 5.16 -23.52 -3.65
N ASN A 162 3.84 -23.37 -3.63
CA ASN A 162 2.90 -23.94 -2.66
C ASN A 162 3.00 -23.36 -1.24
N GLU A 163 3.78 -22.30 -1.03
CA GLU A 163 3.84 -21.62 0.26
C GLU A 163 2.63 -20.68 0.42
N PRO A 164 1.97 -20.63 1.60
CA PRO A 164 0.93 -19.66 1.87
C PRO A 164 1.56 -18.30 2.15
N VAL A 165 1.14 -17.28 1.40
CA VAL A 165 1.65 -15.91 1.51
C VAL A 165 0.47 -14.95 1.59
N GLU A 166 0.62 -13.85 2.31
CA GLU A 166 -0.39 -12.80 2.37
C GLU A 166 -0.78 -12.33 0.96
N ARG A 167 -2.08 -12.06 0.77
CA ARG A 167 -2.58 -11.55 -0.51
C ARG A 167 -1.91 -10.20 -0.80
N GLY A 168 -1.46 -9.97 -2.03
CA GLY A 168 -0.78 -8.73 -2.41
C GLY A 168 0.71 -8.69 -2.12
N ALA A 169 1.29 -9.72 -1.50
CA ALA A 169 2.73 -9.79 -1.26
C ALA A 169 3.55 -9.85 -2.56
N ASP A 170 4.80 -9.37 -2.50
CA ASP A 170 5.75 -9.45 -3.60
C ASP A 170 6.44 -10.81 -3.67
N ILE A 171 6.36 -11.48 -4.82
CA ILE A 171 7.08 -12.70 -5.14
C ILE A 171 8.28 -12.37 -6.04
N THR A 172 9.47 -12.80 -5.62
CA THR A 172 10.67 -12.72 -6.44
C THR A 172 10.74 -13.92 -7.39
N ILE A 173 10.78 -13.65 -8.69
CA ILE A 173 10.99 -14.65 -9.74
C ILE A 173 12.48 -14.69 -10.08
N VAL A 174 13.11 -15.84 -9.86
CA VAL A 174 14.50 -16.08 -10.28
C VAL A 174 14.48 -16.72 -11.66
N VAL A 175 14.98 -16.00 -12.67
CA VAL A 175 14.95 -16.41 -14.08
C VAL A 175 16.34 -16.87 -14.53
N SER A 176 16.41 -17.92 -15.33
CA SER A 176 17.66 -18.41 -15.89
C SER A 176 18.20 -17.45 -16.95
N SER A 177 19.46 -17.04 -16.79
CA SER A 177 20.25 -16.36 -17.84
C SER A 177 21.01 -17.35 -18.74
N GLY A 178 20.74 -18.65 -18.64
CA GLY A 178 21.51 -19.71 -19.29
C GLY A 178 22.76 -20.12 -18.49
N PRO A 179 23.57 -21.07 -19.00
CA PRO A 179 24.78 -21.57 -18.33
C PRO A 179 25.80 -20.45 -18.11
N GLU A 180 26.61 -20.54 -17.05
CA GLU A 180 27.68 -19.55 -16.81
C GLU A 180 28.65 -19.54 -17.99
N GLU A 181 28.89 -18.36 -18.58
CA GLU A 181 29.96 -18.19 -19.54
C GLU A 181 31.30 -18.38 -18.82
N THR A 182 31.83 -19.62 -18.83
CA THR A 182 33.21 -19.85 -18.44
C THR A 182 34.07 -19.03 -19.38
N GLN A 183 34.78 -18.02 -18.84
CA GLN A 183 35.78 -17.29 -19.59
C GLN A 183 36.71 -18.30 -20.27
N SER A 184 36.60 -18.43 -21.58
CA SER A 184 37.56 -19.18 -22.38
C SER A 184 38.93 -18.56 -22.12
N PRO A 185 39.98 -19.32 -21.73
CA PRO A 185 41.27 -18.73 -21.40
C PRO A 185 41.76 -17.95 -22.61
N THR A 186 42.04 -16.66 -22.43
CA THR A 186 42.78 -15.86 -23.40
C THR A 186 44.06 -16.61 -23.78
N PRO A 187 44.41 -16.77 -25.08
CA PRO A 187 45.71 -17.29 -25.43
C PRO A 187 46.77 -16.31 -24.89
N SER A 188 47.56 -16.78 -23.93
CA SER A 188 48.75 -16.08 -23.43
C SER A 188 49.77 -16.04 -24.58
N GLU A 189 49.93 -14.88 -25.21
CA GLU A 189 51.10 -14.64 -26.05
C GLU A 189 52.35 -14.70 -25.15
N SER A 190 53.09 -15.79 -25.31
CA SER A 190 54.37 -16.05 -24.66
C SER A 190 55.42 -15.04 -25.14
N PRO A 191 56.20 -14.41 -24.25
CA PRO A 191 57.24 -13.47 -24.65
C PRO A 191 58.50 -14.20 -25.13
N SER A 192 59.18 -13.67 -26.14
CA SER A 192 60.56 -14.06 -26.48
C SER A 192 61.30 -12.93 -27.21
N PRO A 193 62.64 -12.87 -27.09
CA PRO A 193 63.29 -11.75 -26.42
C PRO A 193 63.96 -10.76 -27.37
N SER A 194 64.24 -9.57 -26.81
CA SER A 194 65.18 -8.60 -27.33
C SER A 194 66.59 -9.18 -27.38
N GLU A 195 67.25 -9.12 -28.54
CA GLU A 195 68.69 -8.91 -28.65
C GLU A 195 69.00 -8.00 -29.84
N SER A 196 69.70 -6.91 -29.54
CA SER A 196 70.45 -6.04 -30.45
C SER A 196 71.93 -6.37 -30.25
N PRO A 197 72.79 -6.41 -31.29
CA PRO A 197 73.63 -5.23 -31.51
C PRO A 197 74.07 -4.94 -32.97
N SER A 198 74.18 -3.63 -33.24
CA SER A 198 75.32 -2.85 -33.78
C SER A 198 76.05 -3.18 -35.11
N GLU A 199 76.18 -2.09 -35.88
CA GLU A 199 77.23 -1.64 -36.82
C GLU A 199 77.05 -1.74 -38.36
N GLU A 200 77.15 -0.52 -38.94
CA GLU A 200 77.38 -0.01 -40.31
C GLU A 200 78.56 -0.66 -41.09
N PRO A 201 78.84 -0.37 -42.40
CA PRO A 201 78.61 0.91 -43.12
C PRO A 201 78.22 0.83 -44.63
N SER A 202 78.10 2.03 -45.25
CA SER A 202 78.42 2.36 -46.68
C SER A 202 77.35 1.92 -47.72
N GLU A 203 76.87 2.72 -48.69
CA GLU A 203 77.37 3.89 -49.40
C GLU A 203 76.21 4.59 -50.17
N GLU A 204 76.27 5.92 -50.29
CA GLU A 204 75.51 6.79 -51.23
C GLU A 204 75.84 6.46 -52.72
N PRO A 205 75.15 6.95 -53.79
CA PRO A 205 74.60 8.32 -53.89
C PRO A 205 73.30 8.55 -54.72
N SER A 206 72.84 9.81 -54.64
CA SER A 206 72.34 10.69 -55.72
C SER A 206 71.12 10.29 -56.56
N ASP A 207 70.02 11.06 -56.45
CA ASP A 207 69.74 12.21 -57.34
C ASP A 207 68.38 12.88 -56.99
N GLU A 208 68.47 14.16 -56.58
CA GLU A 208 67.46 15.23 -56.73
C GLU A 208 67.45 15.69 -58.22
N PRO A 209 66.55 16.55 -58.75
CA PRO A 209 65.60 17.47 -58.10
C PRO A 209 64.20 17.50 -58.81
N THR A 210 63.22 18.39 -58.63
CA THR A 210 63.08 19.78 -58.12
C THR A 210 61.57 20.06 -58.02
N ASP A 211 61.17 20.71 -56.92
CA ASP A 211 60.32 21.91 -56.80
C ASP A 211 58.85 22.07 -57.26
N GLU A 212 58.22 23.00 -56.52
CA GLU A 212 57.03 23.84 -56.73
C GLU A 212 55.70 23.37 -56.12
N ASP A 213 55.37 23.79 -54.90
CA ASP A 213 54.82 25.11 -54.49
C ASP A 213 53.35 25.28 -54.89
N ASN A 214 52.43 25.21 -53.92
CA ASN A 214 51.67 26.41 -53.56
C ASN A 214 50.91 26.24 -52.25
N ALA A 215 50.89 27.34 -51.52
CA ALA A 215 50.48 27.55 -50.16
C ALA A 215 48.96 27.84 -50.01
N GLN A 216 48.64 28.17 -48.75
CA GLN A 216 47.44 28.85 -48.24
C GLN A 216 46.32 27.91 -47.77
N GLY A 217 45.78 28.05 -46.57
CA GLY A 217 45.93 29.11 -45.59
C GLY A 217 44.90 28.91 -44.49
N ASN A 218 45.43 28.67 -43.30
CA ASN A 218 44.79 28.53 -42.00
C ASN A 218 43.97 29.78 -41.57
N ARG A 219 42.71 29.64 -41.11
CA ARG A 219 41.96 30.42 -40.06
C ARG A 219 40.67 29.62 -39.78
N GLY A 220 40.16 29.35 -38.58
CA GLY A 220 40.29 29.90 -37.24
C GLY A 220 38.91 29.72 -36.54
N PRO A 221 38.84 29.61 -35.21
CA PRO A 221 37.70 29.03 -34.47
C PRO A 221 36.68 30.09 -34.00
N GLY A 222 35.50 29.68 -33.51
CA GLY A 222 34.66 30.60 -32.72
C GLY A 222 33.20 30.21 -32.51
N ASN A 223 32.86 30.01 -31.23
CA ASN A 223 31.53 29.93 -30.60
C ASN A 223 30.52 30.98 -31.09
N ASN A 224 29.21 30.69 -31.01
CA ASN A 224 28.27 31.50 -30.19
C ASN A 224 26.87 30.88 -30.08
N SER A 225 26.31 31.03 -28.89
CA SER A 225 24.95 30.81 -28.41
C SER A 225 23.84 31.55 -29.18
N GLY A 226 22.60 31.05 -29.04
CA GLY A 226 21.43 31.93 -28.91
C GLY A 226 20.12 31.51 -29.59
N GLY A 227 19.20 30.96 -28.80
CA GLY A 227 17.79 31.41 -28.71
C GLY A 227 16.78 31.08 -29.81
N GLY A 228 15.63 30.49 -29.40
CA GLY A 228 14.37 30.47 -30.17
C GLY A 228 13.39 29.47 -29.57
N ARG A 229 12.58 29.86 -28.56
CA ARG A 229 11.17 30.32 -28.65
C ARG A 229 10.18 29.23 -29.09
N GLY A 230 9.12 29.10 -28.28
CA GLY A 230 8.18 27.99 -28.30
C GLY A 230 7.10 28.02 -29.39
N ASN A 231 6.27 27.00 -29.36
CA ASN A 231 4.91 26.89 -29.92
C ASN A 231 4.35 25.57 -29.32
N GLY A 232 3.17 25.43 -28.71
CA GLY A 232 1.90 26.09 -28.95
C GLY A 232 0.93 25.08 -29.58
N GLY A 233 -0.06 24.61 -28.81
CA GLY A 233 -1.26 23.88 -29.27
C GLY A 233 -1.04 22.39 -29.57
N ASN A 234 -1.97 21.48 -29.28
CA ASN A 234 -3.40 21.59 -28.99
C ASN A 234 -3.86 20.40 -28.15
#